data_AF-A0A183HVW7-F1
#
_entry.id   AF-A0A183HVW7-F1
#
_cell.length_a   1.000
_cell.length_b   1.000
_cell.length_c   1.000
_cell.angle_alpha   90.00
_cell.angle_beta   90.00
_cell.angle_gamma   90.00
#
_symmetry.space_group_name_H-M   'P 1'
#
loop_
_entity.id
_entity.type
_entity.pdbx_description
1 polymer ?
#
loop_
_entity_poly.entity_id
_entity_poly.type
_entity_poly.pdbx_seq_one_letter_code
_entity_poly.pdbx_strand_id
1 'polypeptide(L)'
;MHMEKHANDYIQRMADEAIYEQSPYSQYQKATDCRRQPCARCHNFTPATFRIPHYCDYCRNFMWGLVQQGVKCEDCGFCAHKKCSERTIHDCRPEAKYVKRMFAVDISTLCMAHAVSIPPVVSACISEVERRGLRAEGIYR
;
A
#
# COMPACT_ATOMS: atom_id res chain seq x y z
N MET A 1 2.58 -24.68 -10.54
CA MET A 1 1.80 -25.05 -9.32
C MET A 1 0.30 -24.98 -9.61
N HIS A 2 -0.58 -25.64 -8.82
CA HIS A 2 -2.03 -25.80 -9.13
C HIS A 2 -2.74 -24.47 -9.53
N MET A 3 -2.49 -23.38 -8.81
CA MET A 3 -3.05 -22.06 -9.17
C MET A 3 -2.57 -21.52 -10.52
N GLU A 4 -1.30 -21.66 -10.86
CA GLU A 4 -0.76 -21.24 -12.17
C GLU A 4 -1.26 -22.08 -13.33
N LYS A 5 -1.79 -23.28 -13.06
CA LYS A 5 -2.35 -24.18 -14.07
C LYS A 5 -3.84 -23.95 -14.30
N HIS A 6 -4.57 -23.51 -13.28
CA HIS A 6 -6.04 -23.43 -13.31
C HIS A 6 -6.62 -22.02 -13.20
N ALA A 7 -5.85 -21.06 -12.70
CA ALA A 7 -6.30 -19.68 -12.52
C ALA A 7 -5.44 -18.67 -13.30
N ASN A 8 -4.52 -19.13 -14.16
CA ASN A 8 -3.63 -18.22 -14.91
C ASN A 8 -4.42 -17.21 -15.75
N ASP A 9 -5.35 -17.71 -16.56
CA ASP A 9 -6.17 -16.88 -17.45
C ASP A 9 -7.03 -15.89 -16.65
N TYR A 10 -7.56 -16.33 -15.50
CA TYR A 10 -8.30 -15.48 -14.59
C TYR A 10 -7.42 -14.39 -13.97
N ILE A 11 -6.23 -14.76 -13.50
CA ILE A 11 -5.25 -13.83 -12.93
C ILE A 11 -4.82 -12.79 -13.98
N GLN A 12 -4.57 -13.21 -15.22
CA GLN A 12 -4.24 -12.31 -16.32
C GLN A 12 -5.39 -11.36 -16.63
N ARG A 13 -6.62 -11.87 -16.79
CA ARG A 13 -7.80 -11.03 -17.01
C ARG A 13 -8.02 -10.04 -15.87
N MET A 14 -7.89 -10.46 -14.62
CA MET A 14 -8.03 -9.56 -13.48
C MET A 14 -6.90 -8.52 -13.40
N ALA A 15 -5.69 -8.85 -13.87
CA ALA A 15 -4.60 -7.89 -13.98
C ALA A 15 -4.86 -6.82 -15.05
N ASP A 16 -5.50 -7.20 -16.15
CA ASP A 16 -5.75 -6.34 -17.31
C ASP A 16 -7.06 -5.55 -17.20
N GLU A 17 -8.12 -6.12 -16.60
CA GLU A 17 -9.46 -5.53 -16.49
C GLU A 17 -9.67 -4.71 -15.19
N ALA A 18 -8.84 -4.88 -14.16
CA ALA A 18 -9.01 -4.15 -12.90
C ALA A 18 -8.66 -2.66 -13.05
N ILE A 19 -9.68 -1.81 -13.19
CA ILE A 19 -9.54 -0.34 -13.21
C ILE A 19 -9.50 0.18 -11.76
N TYR A 20 -8.35 0.05 -11.10
CA TYR A 20 -8.14 0.59 -9.75
C TYR A 20 -7.94 2.12 -9.75
N GLU A 21 -7.59 2.69 -10.90
CA GLU A 21 -7.30 4.13 -11.06
C GLU A 21 -8.51 5.03 -10.84
N GLN A 22 -9.72 4.52 -11.10
CA GLN A 22 -10.99 5.25 -10.91
C GLN A 22 -11.58 5.07 -9.50
N SER A 23 -10.96 4.25 -8.64
CA SER A 23 -11.42 4.05 -7.27
C SER A 23 -11.40 5.37 -6.48
N PRO A 24 -12.39 5.64 -5.61
CA PRO A 24 -12.37 6.76 -4.67
C PRO A 24 -11.08 6.84 -3.83
N TYR A 25 -10.47 5.67 -3.57
CA TYR A 25 -9.20 5.55 -2.86
C TYR A 25 -8.01 6.17 -3.64
N SER A 26 -7.96 5.98 -4.96
CA SER A 26 -6.93 6.56 -5.85
C SER A 26 -7.03 8.08 -5.92
N GLN A 27 -8.26 8.62 -5.88
CA GLN A 27 -8.52 10.06 -5.92
C GLN A 27 -8.05 10.78 -4.64
N TYR A 28 -8.25 10.18 -3.47
CA TYR A 28 -7.82 10.75 -2.18
C TYR A 28 -6.30 10.94 -2.09
N GLN A 29 -5.51 10.01 -2.64
CA GLN A 29 -4.04 10.09 -2.59
C GLN A 29 -3.45 11.13 -3.55
N LYS A 30 -4.04 11.33 -4.74
CA LYS A 30 -3.60 12.39 -5.68
C LYS A 30 -3.67 13.79 -5.05
N ALA A 31 -4.64 14.03 -4.17
CA ALA A 31 -4.77 15.29 -3.43
C ALA A 31 -3.62 15.54 -2.43
N THR A 32 -3.04 14.47 -1.86
CA THR A 32 -1.95 14.56 -0.87
C THR A 32 -0.56 14.80 -1.47
N ASP A 33 -0.41 14.62 -2.79
CA ASP A 33 0.89 14.74 -3.48
C ASP A 33 1.28 16.20 -3.81
N CYS A 34 0.32 17.13 -3.76
CA CYS A 34 0.49 18.52 -4.20
C CYS A 34 1.45 19.38 -3.32
N ARG A 35 2.05 18.82 -2.27
CA ARG A 35 3.00 19.51 -1.38
C ARG A 35 4.41 18.92 -1.36
N ARG A 36 4.74 17.97 -2.25
CA ARG A 36 6.05 17.31 -2.21
C ARG A 36 7.11 18.17 -2.89
N GLN A 37 8.08 18.63 -2.10
CA GLN A 37 9.35 19.16 -2.59
C GLN A 37 10.01 18.14 -3.54
N PRO A 38 10.54 18.56 -4.71
CA PRO A 38 11.21 17.66 -5.62
C PRO A 38 12.49 17.13 -4.97
N CYS A 39 12.43 15.88 -4.52
CA CYS A 39 13.61 15.05 -4.34
C CYS A 39 13.99 14.55 -5.74
N ALA A 40 15.28 14.58 -6.10
CA ALA A 40 15.78 14.05 -7.38
C ALA A 40 16.48 12.70 -7.22
N ARG A 41 16.19 11.98 -6.12
CA ARG A 41 16.84 10.72 -5.79
C ARG A 41 16.09 9.55 -6.41
N CYS A 42 16.79 8.78 -7.24
CA CYS A 42 16.28 7.54 -7.80
C CYS A 42 16.04 6.48 -6.72
N HIS A 43 15.03 5.63 -6.92
CA HIS A 43 14.79 4.45 -6.09
C HIS A 43 15.79 3.34 -6.43
N ASN A 44 16.37 2.68 -5.42
CA ASN A 44 17.25 1.52 -5.59
C ASN A 44 16.44 0.22 -5.54
N PHE A 45 15.85 -0.18 -6.66
CA PHE A 45 14.96 -1.34 -6.76
C PHE A 45 15.70 -2.68 -6.85
N THR A 46 15.32 -3.64 -6.02
CA THR A 46 15.76 -5.05 -6.12
C THR A 46 14.57 -6.00 -6.25
N PRO A 47 14.69 -7.12 -7.00
CA PRO A 47 13.64 -8.13 -7.10
C PRO A 47 13.22 -8.67 -5.72
N ALA A 48 11.92 -8.73 -5.47
CA ALA A 48 11.39 -9.11 -4.16
C ALA A 48 10.27 -10.15 -4.26
N THR A 49 10.30 -11.14 -3.37
CA THR A 49 9.20 -12.08 -3.14
C THR A 49 8.39 -11.63 -1.93
N PHE A 50 7.13 -11.32 -2.13
CA PHE A 50 6.22 -10.90 -1.05
C PHE A 50 5.51 -12.13 -0.48
N ARG A 51 5.66 -12.34 0.83
CA ARG A 51 5.09 -13.49 1.55
C ARG A 51 3.60 -13.35 1.86
N ILE A 52 3.06 -12.15 1.69
CA ILE A 52 1.64 -11.80 1.88
C ILE A 52 1.12 -11.12 0.62
N PRO A 53 -0.21 -11.13 0.40
CA PRO A 53 -0.83 -10.32 -0.63
C PRO A 53 -0.33 -8.88 -0.59
N HIS A 54 0.26 -8.41 -1.70
CA HIS A 54 0.85 -7.07 -1.75
C HIS A 54 0.44 -6.32 -3.01
N TYR A 55 0.38 -5.00 -2.91
CA TYR A 55 -0.09 -4.10 -3.95
C TYR A 55 1.04 -3.15 -4.34
N CYS A 56 1.11 -2.83 -5.63
CA CYS A 56 2.11 -1.94 -6.20
C CYS A 56 1.89 -0.50 -5.69
N ASP A 57 2.93 0.15 -5.18
CA ASP A 57 2.85 1.51 -4.66
C ASP A 57 2.72 2.57 -5.78
N TYR A 58 2.97 2.20 -7.04
CA TYR A 58 2.79 3.07 -8.20
C TYR A 58 1.36 3.00 -8.77
N CYS A 59 0.93 1.83 -9.23
CA CYS A 59 -0.39 1.67 -9.88
C CYS A 59 -1.50 1.21 -8.93
N ARG A 60 -1.16 0.89 -7.66
CA ARG A 60 -2.10 0.39 -6.64
C ARG A 60 -2.78 -0.95 -6.96
N ASN A 61 -2.38 -1.61 -8.06
CA ASN A 61 -2.86 -2.93 -8.42
C ASN A 61 -2.14 -4.04 -7.66
N PHE A 62 -2.82 -5.17 -7.51
CA PHE A 62 -2.28 -6.36 -6.86
C PHE A 62 -1.04 -6.90 -7.60
N MET A 63 -0.04 -7.36 -6.84
CA MET A 63 1.18 -7.99 -7.38
C MET A 63 0.98 -9.50 -7.43
N TRP A 64 0.57 -10.00 -8.59
CA TRP A 64 0.29 -11.41 -8.84
C TRP A 64 1.56 -12.27 -8.85
N GLY A 65 1.41 -13.54 -8.43
CA GLY A 65 2.47 -14.55 -8.49
C GLY A 65 2.92 -15.06 -7.12
N LEU A 66 3.69 -16.15 -7.11
CA LEU A 66 4.18 -16.80 -5.88
C LEU A 66 5.61 -16.40 -5.50
N VAL A 67 6.42 -16.00 -6.49
CA VAL A 67 7.80 -15.57 -6.31
C VAL A 67 8.08 -14.37 -7.21
N GLN A 68 8.97 -13.47 -6.77
CA GLN A 68 9.42 -12.30 -7.54
C GLN A 68 8.27 -11.51 -8.20
N GLN A 69 7.18 -11.28 -7.46
CA GLN A 69 5.98 -10.61 -7.99
C GLN A 69 6.23 -9.15 -8.37
N GLY A 70 7.30 -8.57 -7.84
CA GLY A 70 7.70 -7.20 -8.13
C GLY A 70 9.12 -6.90 -7.65
N VAL A 71 9.38 -5.61 -7.53
CA VAL A 71 10.63 -5.05 -7.01
C VAL A 71 10.34 -4.23 -5.77
N LYS A 72 11.31 -4.15 -4.87
CA LYS A 72 11.25 -3.33 -3.66
C LYS A 72 12.47 -2.41 -3.62
N CYS A 73 12.24 -1.14 -3.34
CA CYS A 73 13.32 -0.20 -3.10
C CYS A 73 13.99 -0.50 -1.76
N GLU A 74 15.30 -0.71 -1.75
CA GLU A 74 16.05 -1.03 -0.52
C GLU A 74 16.16 0.17 0.42
N ASP A 75 16.08 1.37 -0.14
CA ASP A 75 16.25 2.62 0.58
C ASP A 75 14.98 3.06 1.31
N CYS A 76 13.85 3.14 0.60
CA CYS A 76 12.59 3.68 1.15
C CYS A 76 11.51 2.60 1.36
N GLY A 77 11.71 1.38 0.86
CA GLY A 77 10.74 0.30 0.96
C GLY A 77 9.58 0.36 -0.04
N PHE A 78 9.60 1.28 -1.02
CA PHE A 78 8.59 1.38 -2.08
C PHE A 78 8.55 0.07 -2.89
N CYS A 79 7.36 -0.54 -2.99
CA CYS A 79 7.18 -1.80 -3.71
C CYS A 79 6.46 -1.52 -5.03
N ALA A 80 6.93 -2.07 -6.15
CA ALA A 80 6.29 -1.85 -7.45
C ALA A 80 6.35 -3.09 -8.33
N HIS A 81 5.46 -3.21 -9.32
CA HIS A 81 5.69 -4.13 -10.43
C HIS A 81 6.96 -3.73 -11.18
N LYS A 82 7.61 -4.71 -11.83
CA LYS A 82 8.80 -4.45 -12.67
C LYS A 82 8.56 -3.40 -13.76
N LYS A 83 7.40 -3.42 -14.42
CA LYS A 83 7.01 -2.39 -15.42
C LYS A 83 6.72 -1.02 -14.77
N CYS A 84 6.31 -1.01 -13.51
CA CYS A 84 5.97 0.22 -12.81
C CYS A 84 7.22 0.93 -12.29
N SER A 85 8.25 0.19 -11.88
CA SER A 85 9.52 0.78 -11.43
C SER A 85 10.18 1.67 -12.50
N GLU A 86 10.02 1.32 -13.77
CA GLU A 86 10.56 2.10 -14.90
C GLU A 86 9.84 3.45 -15.11
N ARG A 87 8.58 3.55 -14.65
CA ARG A 87 7.75 4.77 -14.77
C ARG A 87 7.68 5.59 -13.48
N THR A 88 8.35 5.13 -12.42
CA THR A 88 8.29 5.79 -11.11
C THR A 88 9.14 7.06 -11.12
N ILE A 89 8.62 8.13 -10.51
CA ILE A 89 9.33 9.41 -10.38
C ILE A 89 10.53 9.23 -9.44
N HIS A 90 11.59 10.02 -9.62
CA HIS A 90 12.80 9.99 -8.79
C HIS A 90 12.64 10.70 -7.44
N ASP A 91 11.63 10.32 -6.66
CA ASP A 91 11.26 10.97 -5.40
C ASP A 91 11.65 10.16 -4.14
N CYS A 92 12.67 9.30 -4.24
CA CYS A 92 13.03 8.35 -3.18
C CYS A 92 13.35 9.05 -1.85
N ARG A 93 12.71 8.61 -0.76
CA ARG A 93 12.92 9.11 0.60
C ARG A 93 13.28 7.99 1.57
N PRO A 94 14.58 7.76 1.84
CA PRO A 94 15.02 6.68 2.73
C PRO A 94 14.45 6.79 4.15
N GLU A 95 14.15 8.00 4.62
CA GLU A 95 13.57 8.25 5.94
C GLU A 95 12.21 7.55 6.08
N ALA A 96 11.47 7.40 4.97
CA ALA A 96 10.18 6.73 4.94
C ALA A 96 10.28 5.23 5.29
N LYS A 97 11.46 4.60 5.16
CA LYS A 97 11.67 3.19 5.53
C LYS A 97 11.45 2.93 7.01
N TYR A 98 11.73 3.92 7.85
CA TYR A 98 11.58 3.82 9.31
C TYR A 98 10.18 4.23 9.78
N VAL A 99 9.41 4.91 8.93
CA VAL A 99 8.02 5.27 9.21
C VAL A 99 7.12 4.09 8.83
N LYS A 100 6.60 3.38 9.84
CA LYS A 100 5.62 2.31 9.62
C LYS A 100 4.34 2.90 9.04
N ARG A 101 3.93 2.43 7.86
CA ARG A 101 2.63 2.77 7.28
C ARG A 101 1.51 2.27 8.20
N MET A 102 0.64 3.17 8.65
CA MET A 102 -0.51 2.81 9.49
C MET A 102 -1.78 2.53 8.68
N PHE A 103 -1.88 3.06 7.46
CA PHE A 103 -3.02 2.91 6.56
C PHE A 103 -2.64 2.10 5.33
N ALA A 104 -3.63 1.45 4.71
CA ALA A 104 -3.45 0.65 3.50
C ALA A 104 -2.47 -0.52 3.65
N VAL A 105 -2.32 -0.99 4.88
CA VAL A 105 -1.58 -2.21 5.24
C VAL A 105 -2.62 -3.23 5.67
N ASP A 106 -2.37 -4.50 5.34
CA ASP A 106 -3.15 -5.60 5.88
C ASP A 106 -3.21 -5.52 7.42
N ILE A 107 -4.41 -5.67 7.97
CA ILE A 107 -4.66 -5.45 9.39
C ILE A 107 -3.86 -6.43 10.25
N SER A 108 -3.74 -7.69 9.80
CA SER A 108 -3.01 -8.74 10.51
C SER A 108 -1.53 -8.39 10.56
N THR A 109 -0.96 -7.97 9.44
CA THR A 109 0.43 -7.53 9.32
C THR A 109 0.71 -6.33 10.21
N LEU A 110 -0.19 -5.34 10.23
CA LEU A 110 -0.06 -4.15 11.07
C LEU A 110 -0.09 -4.52 12.57
N CYS A 111 -1.06 -5.34 12.98
CA CYS A 111 -1.17 -5.84 14.35
C CYS A 111 0.06 -6.64 14.78
N MET A 112 0.54 -7.57 13.95
CA MET A 112 1.76 -8.34 14.20
C MET A 112 3.00 -7.44 14.33
N ALA A 113 3.17 -6.45 13.44
CA ALA A 113 4.32 -5.54 13.45
C ALA A 113 4.36 -4.60 14.66
N HIS A 114 3.23 -4.43 15.35
CA HIS A 114 3.10 -3.63 16.56
C HIS A 114 2.87 -4.46 17.82
N ALA A 115 2.78 -5.80 17.72
CA ALA A 115 2.47 -6.71 18.81
C ALA A 115 1.18 -6.35 19.57
N VAL A 116 0.14 -5.94 18.84
CA VAL A 116 -1.17 -5.56 19.37
C VAL A 116 -2.29 -6.36 18.70
N SER A 117 -3.42 -6.51 19.36
CA SER A 117 -4.62 -7.15 18.80
C SER A 117 -5.50 -6.20 17.98
N ILE A 118 -5.44 -4.90 18.29
CA ILE A 118 -6.24 -3.84 17.67
C ILE A 118 -5.28 -2.81 17.05
N PRO A 119 -5.49 -2.39 15.78
CA PRO A 119 -4.65 -1.37 15.17
C PRO A 119 -4.57 -0.09 16.02
N PRO A 120 -3.38 0.50 16.21
CA PRO A 120 -3.22 1.68 17.06
C PRO A 120 -4.12 2.86 16.66
N VAL A 121 -4.33 3.06 15.36
CA VAL A 121 -5.22 4.10 14.83
C VAL A 121 -6.66 3.90 15.32
N VAL A 122 -7.17 2.67 15.27
CA VAL A 122 -8.53 2.35 15.71
C VAL A 122 -8.68 2.63 17.20
N SER A 123 -7.72 2.16 18.02
CA SER A 123 -7.71 2.41 19.46
C SER A 123 -7.69 3.90 19.80
N ALA A 124 -6.86 4.68 19.11
CA ALA A 124 -6.72 6.11 19.35
C ALA A 124 -7.98 6.89 18.92
N CYS A 125 -8.54 6.59 17.74
CA CYS A 125 -9.75 7.21 17.24
C CYS A 125 -10.96 6.94 18.15
N ILE A 126 -11.13 5.69 18.59
CA ILE A 126 -12.21 5.32 19.53
C ILE A 126 -12.07 6.10 20.84
N SER A 127 -10.86 6.11 21.42
CA SER A 127 -10.59 6.84 22.67
C SER A 127 -10.94 8.33 22.57
N GLU A 128 -10.64 8.95 21.42
CA GLU A 128 -10.92 10.37 21.21
C GLU A 128 -12.42 10.66 21.02
N VAL A 129 -13.13 9.77 20.32
CA VAL A 129 -14.57 9.84 20.17
C VAL A 129 -15.27 9.65 21.50
N GLU A 130 -14.85 8.68 22.31
CA GLU A 130 -15.41 8.46 23.65
C GLU A 130 -15.20 9.67 24.55
N ARG A 131 -14.05 10.33 24.42
CA ARG A 131 -13.69 11.48 25.26
C ARG A 131 -14.44 12.77 24.92
N ARG A 132 -14.73 13.04 23.64
CA ARG A 132 -15.31 14.32 23.19
C ARG A 132 -16.57 14.21 22.35
N GLY A 133 -16.74 13.11 21.64
CA GLY A 133 -17.73 12.95 20.58
C GLY A 133 -19.07 12.39 21.04
N LEU A 134 -19.15 11.69 22.19
CA LEU A 134 -20.36 10.95 22.58
C LEU A 134 -21.64 11.81 22.73
N ARG A 135 -21.50 13.13 22.89
CA ARG A 135 -22.62 14.07 22.99
C ARG A 135 -22.89 14.85 21.69
N ALA A 136 -22.09 14.64 20.66
CA ALA A 136 -22.27 15.28 19.38
C ALA A 136 -23.46 14.64 18.64
N GLU A 137 -24.39 15.47 18.19
CA GLU A 137 -25.49 15.03 17.34
C GLU A 137 -24.95 14.56 15.99
N GLY A 138 -25.47 13.44 15.47
CA GLY A 138 -25.04 12.89 14.18
C GLY A 138 -23.63 12.27 14.18
N ILE A 139 -23.12 11.80 15.33
CA ILE A 139 -21.81 11.14 15.37
C ILE A 139 -21.78 9.95 14.39
N TYR A 140 -20.94 10.06 13.35
CA TYR A 140 -20.81 9.12 12.21
C TYR A 140 -21.92 9.14 11.15
N ARG A 141 -22.81 10.14 11.12
CA ARG A 141 -23.86 10.28 10.09
C ARG A 141 -23.67 11.52 9.21
#